data_AF-A0A2V6LI90-F1
#
_entry.id   AF-A0A2V6LI90-F1
#
_cell.length_a   1.000
_cell.length_b   1.000
_cell.length_c   1.000
_cell.angle_alpha   90.00
_cell.angle_beta   90.00
_cell.angle_gamma   90.00
#
_symmetry.space_group_name_H-M   'P 1'
#
loop_
_entity.id
_entity.type
_entity.pdbx_description
1 polymer ?
#
loop_
_entity_poly.entity_id
_entity_poly.type
_entity_poly.pdbx_seq_one_letter_code
_entity_poly.pdbx_strand_id
1 'polypeptide(L)'
;MSQTIQEKNKALVLDAFDTLFNKRDYAAAEKYWALNYIQHSAHIEPGRDGLFNLIRSAPDTLRYEHQLIVAEADYVIVHGRFSGTGRPA
;
A
#
# COMPACT_ATOMS: atom_id res chain seq x y z
N MET A 1 1.51 20.48 19.59
CA MET A 1 2.75 20.41 18.78
C MET A 1 2.35 20.03 17.36
N SER A 2 2.94 20.65 16.34
CA SER A 2 2.69 20.28 14.94
C SER A 2 3.40 18.97 14.61
N GLN A 3 2.73 18.05 13.90
CA GLN A 3 3.37 16.84 13.40
C GLN A 3 4.52 17.18 12.44
N THR A 4 5.61 16.43 12.58
CA THR A 4 6.72 16.39 11.63
C THR A 4 6.26 15.87 10.27
N ILE A 5 7.02 16.15 9.21
CA ILE A 5 6.71 15.63 7.87
C ILE A 5 6.76 14.09 7.86
N GLN A 6 7.69 13.49 8.61
CA GLN A 6 7.83 12.05 8.76
C GLN A 6 6.57 11.44 9.38
N GLU A 7 6.02 12.02 10.44
CA GLU A 7 4.77 11.53 11.06
C GLU A 7 3.59 11.60 10.09
N LYS A 8 3.48 12.68 9.32
CA LYS A 8 2.44 12.83 8.30
C LYS A 8 2.59 11.79 7.18
N ASN A 9 3.81 11.58 6.70
CA ASN A 9 4.10 10.61 5.62
C ASN A 9 3.82 9.17 6.08
N LYS A 10 4.17 8.83 7.34
CA LYS A 10 3.81 7.53 7.92
C LYS A 10 2.29 7.33 7.96
N ALA A 11 1.55 8.31 8.45
CA ALA A 11 0.09 8.24 8.51
C ALA A 11 -0.53 8.12 7.11
N LEU A 12 -0.04 8.90 6.14
CA LEU A 12 -0.48 8.86 4.75
C LEU A 12 -0.31 7.45 4.15
N VAL A 13 0.86 6.85 4.33
CA VAL A 13 1.16 5.53 3.76
C VAL A 13 0.34 4.42 4.43
N LEU A 14 0.16 4.47 5.75
CA LEU A 14 -0.69 3.49 6.45
C LEU A 14 -2.15 3.56 5.99
N ASP A 15 -2.68 4.77 5.82
CA ASP A 15 -4.04 4.98 5.33
C ASP A 15 -4.19 4.57 3.85
N ALA A 16 -3.17 4.83 3.02
CA ALA A 16 -3.11 4.35 1.65
C ALA A 16 -3.18 2.82 1.58
N PHE A 17 -2.34 2.14 2.38
CA PHE A 17 -2.28 0.69 2.43
C PHE A 17 -3.60 0.09 2.93
N ASP A 18 -4.19 0.64 4.00
CA ASP A 18 -5.48 0.17 4.49
C ASP A 18 -6.59 0.37 3.46
N THR A 19 -6.62 1.52 2.78
CA THR A 19 -7.61 1.83 1.74
C THR A 19 -7.54 0.85 0.57
N LEU A 20 -6.35 0.58 0.04
CA LEU A 20 -6.18 -0.29 -1.12
C LEU A 20 -6.26 -1.78 -0.74
N PHE A 21 -5.43 -2.24 0.19
CA PHE A 21 -5.24 -3.67 0.44
C PHE A 21 -6.33 -4.28 1.33
N ASN A 22 -6.87 -3.50 2.29
CA ASN A 22 -7.85 -4.02 3.25
C ASN A 22 -9.28 -3.64 2.88
N LYS A 23 -9.56 -2.34 2.73
CA LYS A 23 -10.90 -1.83 2.38
C LYS A 23 -11.25 -2.14 0.93
N ARG A 24 -10.25 -2.30 0.05
CA ARG A 24 -10.42 -2.48 -1.40
C ARG A 24 -11.27 -1.37 -2.02
N ASP A 25 -11.17 -0.16 -1.47
CA ASP A 25 -11.84 1.03 -2.00
C ASP A 25 -10.93 1.64 -3.07
N TYR A 26 -11.08 1.15 -4.30
CA TYR A 26 -10.22 1.54 -5.40
C TYR A 26 -10.37 3.03 -5.74
N ALA A 27 -11.58 3.58 -5.69
CA ALA A 27 -11.84 4.98 -6.00
C ALA A 27 -11.16 5.90 -4.97
N ALA A 28 -11.25 5.57 -3.68
CA ALA A 28 -10.54 6.31 -2.65
C ALA A 28 -9.02 6.08 -2.71
N ALA A 29 -8.55 4.90 -3.11
CA ALA A 29 -7.13 4.59 -3.21
C ALA A 29 -6.43 5.47 -4.27
N GLU A 30 -7.13 5.91 -5.31
CA GLU A 30 -6.58 6.73 -6.40
C GLU A 30 -5.92 8.02 -5.92
N LYS A 31 -6.30 8.55 -4.75
CA LYS A 31 -5.72 9.77 -4.18
C LYS A 31 -4.33 9.57 -3.58
N TYR A 32 -3.91 8.33 -3.32
CA TYR A 32 -2.60 8.02 -2.72
C TYR A 32 -1.56 7.56 -3.74
N TRP A 33 -1.99 7.00 -4.87
CA TRP A 33 -1.09 6.59 -5.97
C TRP A 33 -1.24 7.55 -7.15
N ALA A 34 -0.18 8.31 -7.42
CA ALA A 34 -0.13 9.23 -8.56
C ALA A 34 -0.26 8.49 -9.90
N LEU A 35 -0.78 9.18 -10.93
CA LEU A 35 -0.92 8.62 -12.29
C LEU A 35 0.41 8.12 -12.87
N ASN A 36 1.52 8.79 -12.52
CA ASN A 36 2.88 8.44 -12.94
C ASN A 36 3.65 7.61 -11.89
N TYR A 37 2.95 6.92 -10.98
CA TYR A 37 3.56 6.03 -10.01
C TYR A 37 4.43 4.97 -10.71
N ILE A 38 5.65 4.78 -10.20
CA ILE A 38 6.59 3.78 -10.72
C ILE A 38 6.58 2.57 -9.78
N GLN A 39 6.21 1.41 -10.33
CA GLN A 39 6.22 0.14 -9.63
C GLN A 39 7.52 -0.61 -10.00
N HIS A 40 8.35 -0.96 -9.01
CA HIS A 40 9.66 -1.61 -9.21
C HIS A 40 9.70 -3.14 -8.97
N SER A 41 8.71 -3.71 -8.29
CA SER A 41 8.55 -5.14 -8.04
C SER A 41 8.38 -5.91 -9.35
N ALA A 42 9.33 -6.79 -9.67
CA ALA A 42 9.37 -7.55 -10.93
C ALA A 42 8.14 -8.43 -11.21
N HIS A 43 7.32 -8.72 -10.21
CA HIS A 43 6.14 -9.59 -10.31
C HIS A 43 4.80 -8.82 -10.33
N ILE A 44 4.85 -7.50 -10.41
CA ILE A 44 3.66 -6.65 -10.51
C ILE A 44 3.76 -5.91 -11.84
N GLU A 45 2.65 -5.88 -12.58
CA GLU A 45 2.57 -5.09 -13.81
C GLU A 45 2.96 -3.62 -13.54
N PRO A 46 3.56 -2.91 -14.50
CA PRO A 46 4.01 -1.55 -14.30
C PRO A 46 2.89 -0.57 -13.94
N GLY A 47 3.27 0.48 -13.22
CA GLY A 47 2.41 1.62 -12.97
C GLY A 47 1.33 1.41 -11.90
N ARG A 48 0.49 2.43 -11.73
CA ARG A 48 -0.62 2.40 -10.77
C ARG A 48 -1.63 1.30 -11.10
N ASP A 49 -1.99 1.18 -12.38
CA ASP A 49 -3.02 0.22 -12.80
C ASP A 49 -2.57 -1.23 -12.56
N GLY A 50 -1.29 -1.53 -12.77
CA GLY A 50 -0.74 -2.85 -12.46
C GLY A 50 -0.87 -3.25 -10.99
N LEU A 51 -0.56 -2.33 -10.07
CA LEU A 51 -0.79 -2.53 -8.64
C LEU A 51 -2.28 -2.72 -8.31
N PHE A 52 -3.17 -1.92 -8.88
CA PHE A 52 -4.60 -2.02 -8.59
C PHE A 52 -5.21 -3.31 -9.14
N ASN A 53 -4.80 -3.72 -10.34
CA ASN A 53 -5.24 -4.96 -10.98
C ASN A 53 -4.77 -6.19 -10.18
N LEU A 54 -3.55 -6.17 -9.64
CA LEU A 54 -3.09 -7.20 -8.70
C LEU A 54 -4.08 -7.37 -7.55
N ILE A 55 -4.48 -6.28 -6.90
CA ILE A 55 -5.38 -6.35 -5.75
C ILE A 55 -6.80 -6.74 -6.14
N ARG A 56 -7.31 -6.29 -7.29
CA ARG A 56 -8.61 -6.76 -7.82
C ARG A 56 -8.62 -8.27 -8.08
N SER A 57 -7.49 -8.84 -8.52
CA SER A 57 -7.36 -10.27 -8.82
C SER A 57 -7.10 -11.14 -7.58
N ALA A 58 -6.71 -10.54 -6.45
CA ALA A 58 -6.41 -11.28 -5.23
C ALA A 58 -7.69 -11.72 -4.49
N PRO A 59 -7.64 -12.82 -3.71
CA PRO A 59 -8.78 -13.26 -2.90
C PRO A 59 -9.29 -12.16 -1.97
N ASP A 60 -10.60 -12.13 -1.70
CA ASP A 60 -11.22 -11.17 -0.76
C ASP A 60 -10.75 -11.34 0.68
N THR A 61 -10.14 -12.49 0.99
CA THR A 61 -9.50 -12.79 2.26
C THR A 61 -8.13 -12.14 2.41
N LEU A 62 -7.59 -11.51 1.35
CA LEU A 62 -6.30 -10.82 1.43
C LEU A 62 -6.34 -9.71 2.48
N ARG A 63 -5.36 -9.75 3.39
CA ARG A 63 -5.17 -8.74 4.44
C ARG A 63 -3.72 -8.34 4.55
N TYR A 64 -3.51 -7.04 4.75
CA TYR A 64 -2.21 -6.47 5.07
C TYR A 64 -2.18 -5.96 6.51
N GLU A 65 -1.14 -6.36 7.24
CA GLU A 65 -0.84 -5.88 8.58
C GLU A 65 0.58 -5.30 8.63
N HIS A 66 0.70 -4.02 8.98
CA HIS A 66 2.01 -3.42 9.21
C HIS A 66 2.54 -3.79 10.60
N GLN A 67 3.85 -4.01 10.72
CA GLN A 67 4.53 -4.28 11.98
C GLN A 67 5.51 -3.16 12.34
N LEU A 68 6.26 -2.67 11.35
CA LEU A 68 7.23 -1.59 11.53
C LEU A 68 7.10 -0.58 10.39
N ILE A 69 7.17 0.70 10.74
CA ILE A 69 7.19 1.80 9.77
C ILE A 69 8.23 2.85 10.16
N VAL A 70 9.14 3.13 9.22
CA VAL A 70 10.17 4.17 9.35
C VAL A 70 10.00 5.17 8.22
N ALA A 71 10.35 6.43 8.50
CA ALA A 71 10.28 7.50 7.52
C ALA A 71 11.47 8.43 7.68
N GLU A 72 12.04 8.85 6.56
CA GLU A 72 13.16 9.78 6.46
C GLU A 72 12.93 10.65 5.23
N ALA A 73 12.92 11.98 5.41
CA ALA A 73 12.41 12.93 4.42
C ALA A 73 11.08 12.44 3.80
N ASP A 74 11.06 12.23 2.48
CA ASP A 74 9.88 11.77 1.72
C ASP A 74 9.83 10.25 1.53
N TYR A 75 10.80 9.52 2.07
CA TYR A 75 10.84 8.06 1.99
C TYR A 75 10.13 7.43 3.17
N VAL A 76 9.31 6.43 2.89
CA VAL A 76 8.63 5.59 3.89
C VAL A 76 8.89 4.13 3.57
N ILE A 77 9.32 3.37 4.57
CA ILE A 77 9.51 1.93 4.47
C ILE A 77 8.55 1.28 5.46
N VAL A 78 7.72 0.36 4.95
CA VAL A 78 6.77 -0.40 5.76
C VAL A 78 7.13 -1.88 5.68
N HIS A 79 7.38 -2.49 6.83
CA HIS A 79 7.51 -3.93 6.97
C HIS A 79 6.20 -4.48 7.55
N GLY A 80 5.65 -5.48 6.90
CA GLY A 80 4.36 -6.04 7.26
C GLY A 80 4.12 -7.39 6.62
N ARG A 81 2.98 -7.99 6.95
CA ARG A 81 2.57 -9.32 6.53
C ARG A 81 1.34 -9.24 5.64
N PHE A 82 1.39 -9.91 4.50
CA PHE A 82 0.21 -10.27 3.75
C PHE A 82 -0.29 -11.65 4.17
N SER A 83 -1.59 -11.79 4.39
CA SER A 83 -2.25 -13.05 4.71
C SER A 83 -3.51 -13.22 3.86
N GLY A 84 -4.09 -14.42 3.84
CA GLY A 84 -5.26 -14.72 3.00
C GLY A 84 -4.99 -14.59 1.50
N THR A 85 -3.74 -14.83 1.07
CA THR A 85 -3.32 -14.70 -0.33
C THR A 85 -3.74 -15.89 -1.21
N GLY A 86 -4.46 -16.86 -0.64
CA GLY A 86 -4.83 -18.12 -1.31
C GLY A 86 -3.66 -19.10 -1.49
N ARG A 87 -2.46 -18.76 -1.01
CA ARG A 87 -1.31 -19.66 -0.97
C ARG A 87 -1.29 -20.43 0.36
N PRO A 88 -0.75 -21.65 0.39
CA PRO A 88 -0.51 -22.38 1.63
C PRO A 88 0.35 -21.55 2.60
N ALA A 89 0.12 -21.77 3.91
CA ALA A 89 0.88 -21.14 4.98
C ALA A 89 2.31 -21.69 5.06
#